data_AF-A0A815L5Y3-F1
#
_entry.id   AF-A0A815L5Y3-F1
#
_cell.length_a   1.000
_cell.length_b   1.000
_cell.length_c   1.000
_cell.angle_alpha   90.00
_cell.angle_beta   90.00
_cell.angle_gamma   90.00
#
_symmetry.space_group_name_H-M   'P 1'
#
loop_
_entity.id
_entity.type
_entity.pdbx_description
1 polymer ?
#
loop_
_entity_poly.entity_id
_entity_poly.type
_entity_poly.pdbx_seq_one_letter_code
_entity_poly.pdbx_strand_id
1 'polypeptide(L)'
;MLNRDYVNGLIHNDDAFTFLRCDRSSPAFWELKKKEVMAMIRQLGCPTLFLTLSAAETQWSELIIILTQVLENKVITLEEAESMSYEKKCDLIRNDSVTCVRYFEHRLKCLWEILSAPCGPFQGYELVDKYVRTEFQVRGLPHVHALLWLKNAPKYDENNPESIERCIEFIDKLISVSSKPTKFSEELINLQCHKHSHTCKKYVKDCIKCRFGIPYFPMRKTMILEPFSDDEKLTKKEREEISKNRQNVIKELDKISKDQDNSLTFEEFLEHVDMNEDEYIKMIRAELKKAKVFLKRAPNEIRINAYNPMIMSLHKAN
;
A
#
# COMPACT_ATOMS: atom_id res chain seq x y z
N MET A 1 34.29 2.34 -28.68
CA MET A 1 34.27 1.25 -27.68
C MET A 1 34.12 -0.12 -28.37
N LEU A 2 35.13 -0.60 -29.13
CA LEU A 2 35.04 -1.87 -29.88
C LEU A 2 36.27 -2.79 -29.71
N ASN A 3 37.26 -2.39 -28.90
CA ASN A 3 38.40 -3.26 -28.63
C ASN A 3 37.97 -4.33 -27.60
N ARG A 4 37.93 -5.59 -28.02
CA ARG A 4 37.50 -6.74 -27.20
C ARG A 4 38.40 -6.97 -25.99
N ASP A 5 39.71 -6.79 -26.13
CA ASP A 5 40.65 -7.06 -25.03
C ASP A 5 40.49 -6.01 -23.92
N TYR A 6 40.24 -4.76 -24.30
CA TYR A 6 39.91 -3.70 -23.35
C TYR A 6 38.60 -3.97 -22.61
N VAL A 7 37.53 -4.36 -23.33
CA VAL A 7 36.23 -4.70 -22.72
C VAL A 7 36.35 -5.93 -21.82
N ASN A 8 37.09 -6.96 -22.24
CA ASN A 8 37.35 -8.15 -21.43
C ASN A 8 38.13 -7.81 -20.15
N GLY A 9 39.11 -6.93 -20.23
CA GLY A 9 39.83 -6.42 -19.05
C GLY A 9 38.90 -5.75 -18.05
N LEU A 10 37.99 -4.89 -18.53
CA LEU A 10 37.01 -4.21 -17.68
C LEU A 10 36.02 -5.17 -16.99
N ILE A 11 35.68 -6.28 -17.63
CA ILE A 11 34.81 -7.31 -17.05
C ILE A 11 35.58 -8.16 -16.03
N HIS A 12 36.79 -8.61 -16.37
CA HIS A 12 37.57 -9.49 -15.50
C HIS A 12 38.02 -8.81 -14.20
N ASN A 13 38.25 -7.50 -14.23
CA ASN A 13 38.71 -6.73 -13.07
C ASN A 13 37.56 -6.06 -12.29
N ASP A 14 36.29 -6.31 -12.64
CA ASP A 14 35.11 -5.63 -12.08
C ASP A 14 35.13 -4.08 -12.23
N ASP A 15 36.01 -3.53 -13.09
CA ASP A 15 36.10 -2.09 -13.35
C ASP A 15 34.79 -1.55 -13.95
N ALA A 16 34.18 -2.32 -14.86
CA ALA A 16 32.88 -1.98 -15.45
C ALA A 16 31.78 -1.91 -14.39
N PHE A 17 31.74 -2.85 -13.45
CA PHE A 17 30.76 -2.84 -12.36
C PHE A 17 31.01 -1.65 -11.41
N THR A 18 32.27 -1.39 -11.07
CA THR A 18 32.67 -0.31 -10.16
C THR A 18 32.30 1.06 -10.69
N PHE A 19 32.40 1.28 -12.00
CA PHE A 19 31.93 2.50 -12.65
C PHE A 19 30.39 2.53 -12.76
N LEU A 20 29.79 1.48 -13.31
CA LEU A 20 28.36 1.46 -13.63
C LEU A 20 27.47 1.47 -12.39
N ARG A 21 27.94 0.99 -11.22
CA ARG A 21 27.18 1.05 -9.96
C ARG A 21 26.87 2.49 -9.51
N CYS A 22 27.51 3.51 -10.08
CA CYS A 22 27.19 4.92 -9.80
C CYS A 22 26.08 5.48 -10.71
N ASP A 23 25.75 4.80 -11.81
CA ASP A 23 24.67 5.17 -12.72
C ASP A 23 23.38 4.45 -12.33
N ARG A 24 22.38 5.20 -11.88
CA ARG A 24 21.07 4.69 -11.43
C ARG A 24 20.30 3.92 -12.50
N SER A 25 20.60 4.15 -13.78
CA SER A 25 19.96 3.47 -14.89
C SER A 25 20.64 2.15 -15.25
N SER A 26 21.80 1.84 -14.66
CA SER A 26 22.59 0.68 -15.04
C SER A 26 22.12 -0.61 -14.34
N PRO A 27 22.27 -1.78 -14.99
CA PRO A 27 22.07 -3.07 -14.33
C PRO A 27 22.96 -3.27 -13.10
N ALA A 28 24.19 -2.72 -13.10
CA ALA A 28 25.12 -2.84 -11.98
C ALA A 28 24.61 -2.11 -10.71
N PHE A 29 24.02 -0.92 -10.88
CA PHE A 29 23.37 -0.20 -9.78
C PHE A 29 22.20 -1.00 -9.21
N TRP A 30 21.32 -1.53 -10.07
CA TRP A 30 20.17 -2.32 -9.62
C TRP A 30 20.59 -3.65 -8.96
N GLU A 31 21.66 -4.28 -9.44
CA GLU A 31 22.23 -5.47 -8.81
C GLU A 31 22.79 -5.14 -7.42
N LEU A 32 23.49 -4.01 -7.26
CA LEU A 32 23.96 -3.53 -5.96
C LEU A 32 22.78 -3.29 -5.01
N LYS A 33 21.75 -2.56 -5.45
CA LYS A 33 20.54 -2.30 -4.66
C LYS A 33 19.79 -3.56 -4.26
N LYS A 34 19.69 -4.54 -5.17
CA LYS A 34 19.15 -5.87 -4.84
C LYS A 34 19.96 -6.56 -3.74
N LYS A 35 21.30 -6.54 -3.85
CA LYS A 35 22.20 -7.13 -2.85
C LYS A 35 22.08 -6.45 -1.49
N GLU A 36 21.96 -5.11 -1.45
CA GLU A 36 21.73 -4.34 -0.22
C GLU A 36 20.44 -4.80 0.49
N VAL A 37 19.31 -4.84 -0.22
CA VAL A 37 18.03 -5.32 0.36
C VAL A 37 18.13 -6.75 0.86
N MET A 38 18.77 -7.63 0.08
CA MET A 38 18.94 -9.03 0.48
C MET A 38 19.83 -9.15 1.72
N ALA A 39 20.86 -8.32 1.86
CA ALA A 39 21.70 -8.27 3.05
C ALA A 39 20.90 -7.78 4.27
N MET A 40 20.09 -6.73 4.12
CA MET A 40 19.19 -6.25 5.18
C MET A 40 18.21 -7.34 5.61
N ILE A 41 17.57 -8.03 4.67
CA ILE A 41 16.65 -9.14 5.00
C ILE A 41 17.38 -10.28 5.73
N ARG A 42 18.62 -10.60 5.34
CA ARG A 42 19.42 -11.64 6.02
C ARG A 42 19.83 -11.24 7.44
N GLN A 43 20.11 -9.96 7.68
CA GLN A 43 20.58 -9.46 8.98
C GLN A 43 19.44 -9.08 9.93
N LEU A 44 18.40 -8.45 9.41
CA LEU A 44 17.27 -7.89 10.18
C LEU A 44 16.03 -8.80 10.14
N GLY A 45 15.98 -9.76 9.22
CA GLY A 45 14.80 -10.60 8.98
C GLY A 45 13.80 -9.96 8.01
N CYS A 46 12.59 -10.53 7.98
CA CYS A 46 11.49 -9.99 7.17
C CYS A 46 11.14 -8.56 7.62
N PRO A 47 10.97 -7.59 6.70
CA PRO A 47 10.51 -6.26 7.07
C PRO A 47 9.14 -6.31 7.74
N THR A 48 8.93 -5.45 8.74
CA THR A 48 7.67 -5.37 9.49
C THR A 48 6.56 -4.73 8.68
N LEU A 49 6.86 -3.64 7.96
CA LEU A 49 5.88 -2.92 7.16
C LEU A 49 6.42 -2.67 5.75
N PHE A 50 5.50 -2.70 4.79
CA PHE A 50 5.69 -2.19 3.44
C PHE A 50 4.93 -0.87 3.34
N LEU A 51 5.63 0.23 3.07
CA LEU A 51 5.05 1.57 2.96
C LEU A 51 5.21 2.09 1.53
N THR A 52 4.12 2.61 0.96
CA THR A 52 4.15 3.34 -0.30
C THR A 52 3.72 4.78 -0.11
N LEU A 53 4.37 5.72 -0.80
CA LEU A 53 4.05 7.15 -0.73
C LEU A 53 4.13 7.75 -2.14
N SER A 54 3.03 8.23 -2.71
CA SER A 54 3.08 8.99 -3.98
C SER A 54 3.11 10.49 -3.74
N ALA A 55 3.54 11.24 -4.75
CA ALA A 55 3.31 12.67 -4.78
C ALA A 55 1.87 13.03 -5.20
N ALA A 56 1.34 14.12 -4.64
CA ALA A 56 0.06 14.71 -5.00
C ALA A 56 0.22 16.23 -5.14
N GLU A 57 1.06 16.65 -6.09
CA GLU A 57 1.51 18.05 -6.23
C GLU A 57 0.37 19.06 -6.34
N THR A 58 -0.72 18.72 -7.05
CA THR A 58 -1.90 19.58 -7.21
C THR A 58 -2.72 19.75 -5.93
N GLN A 59 -2.51 18.89 -4.93
CA GLN A 59 -3.23 18.89 -3.65
C GLN A 59 -2.43 19.56 -2.53
N TRP A 60 -1.17 19.95 -2.79
CA TRP A 60 -0.31 20.57 -1.78
C TRP A 60 -0.28 22.07 -1.98
N SER A 61 -1.18 22.76 -1.27
CA SER A 61 -1.35 24.21 -1.34
C SER A 61 -0.04 24.96 -1.03
N GLU A 62 0.79 24.43 -0.14
CA GLU A 62 2.10 24.98 0.19
C GLU A 62 3.05 24.94 -1.02
N LEU A 63 3.02 23.87 -1.82
CA LEU A 63 3.78 23.79 -3.06
C LEU A 63 3.24 24.80 -4.09
N ILE A 64 1.91 24.96 -4.20
CA ILE A 64 1.30 25.92 -5.12
C ILE A 64 1.73 27.35 -4.76
N ILE A 65 1.72 27.72 -3.47
CA ILE A 65 2.24 29.03 -2.99
C ILE A 65 3.68 29.23 -3.45
N ILE A 66 4.56 28.24 -3.22
CA ILE A 66 5.97 28.32 -3.59
C ILE A 66 6.12 28.52 -5.11
N LEU A 67 5.40 27.75 -5.91
CA LEU A 67 5.47 27.84 -7.37
C LEU A 67 4.96 29.20 -7.88
N THR A 68 3.86 29.71 -7.34
CA THR A 68 3.34 31.05 -7.69
C THR A 68 4.34 32.14 -7.32
N GLN A 69 4.99 32.03 -6.16
CA GLN A 69 6.01 32.99 -5.75
C GLN A 69 7.22 32.95 -6.69
N VAL A 70 7.71 31.76 -7.06
CA VAL A 70 8.90 31.61 -7.91
C VAL A 70 8.63 32.03 -9.35
N LEU A 71 7.49 31.64 -9.92
CA LEU A 71 7.19 31.82 -11.35
C LEU A 71 6.51 33.16 -11.66
N GLU A 72 5.70 33.68 -10.74
CA GLU A 72 4.85 34.86 -10.98
C GLU A 72 5.22 36.05 -10.07
N ASN A 73 6.17 35.86 -9.16
CA ASN A 73 6.57 36.86 -8.17
C ASN A 73 5.39 37.38 -7.33
N LYS A 74 4.42 36.50 -7.05
CA LYS A 74 3.21 36.79 -6.26
C LYS A 74 3.15 35.88 -5.03
N VAL A 75 2.96 36.49 -3.87
CA VAL A 75 2.66 35.76 -2.62
C VAL A 75 1.15 35.64 -2.50
N ILE A 76 0.66 34.40 -2.33
CA ILE A 76 -0.76 34.09 -2.16
C ILE A 76 -0.99 33.37 -0.83
N THR A 77 -2.21 33.41 -0.32
CA THR A 77 -2.61 32.68 0.89
C THR A 77 -2.86 31.19 0.59
N LEU A 78 -2.99 30.38 1.64
CA LEU A 78 -3.41 28.97 1.50
C LEU A 78 -4.80 28.85 0.86
N GLU A 79 -5.75 29.71 1.23
CA GLU A 79 -7.10 29.71 0.67
C GLU A 79 -7.11 30.05 -0.83
N GLU A 80 -6.27 31.02 -1.24
CA GLU A 80 -6.08 31.35 -2.67
C GLU A 80 -5.44 30.19 -3.44
N ALA A 81 -4.47 29.49 -2.84
CA ALA A 81 -3.85 28.31 -3.44
C ALA A 81 -4.81 27.11 -3.53
N GLU A 82 -5.66 26.89 -2.53
CA GLU A 82 -6.67 25.83 -2.51
C GLU A 82 -7.72 26.07 -3.59
N SER A 83 -8.25 27.28 -3.67
CA SER A 83 -9.27 27.71 -4.64
C SER A 83 -8.77 27.88 -6.07
N MET A 84 -7.45 27.83 -6.30
CA MET A 84 -6.86 27.90 -7.63
C MET A 84 -7.35 26.76 -8.54
N SER A 85 -7.64 27.09 -9.81
CA SER A 85 -8.12 26.10 -10.77
C SER A 85 -7.10 24.98 -11.02
N TYR A 86 -7.60 23.79 -11.36
CA TYR A 86 -6.75 22.63 -11.63
C TYR A 86 -5.78 22.89 -12.78
N GLU A 87 -6.24 23.56 -13.85
CA GLU A 87 -5.44 23.91 -15.02
C GLU A 87 -4.27 24.81 -14.62
N LYS A 88 -4.54 25.81 -13.79
CA LYS A 88 -3.51 26.74 -13.33
C LYS A 88 -2.47 26.06 -12.44
N LYS A 89 -2.91 25.19 -11.52
CA LYS A 89 -2.00 24.34 -10.73
C LYS A 89 -1.12 23.48 -11.63
N CYS A 90 -1.69 22.88 -12.67
CA CYS A 90 -0.93 22.07 -13.63
C CYS A 90 0.08 22.90 -14.44
N ASP A 91 -0.26 24.14 -14.82
CA ASP A 91 0.67 25.04 -15.50
C ASP A 91 1.87 25.38 -14.62
N LEU A 92 1.63 25.74 -13.35
CA LEU A 92 2.69 26.04 -12.39
C LEU A 92 3.65 24.85 -12.21
N ILE A 93 3.10 23.65 -12.01
CA ILE A 93 3.88 22.41 -11.84
C ILE A 93 4.71 22.10 -13.10
N ARG A 94 4.12 22.23 -14.29
CA ARG A 94 4.82 21.98 -15.56
C ARG A 94 5.97 22.96 -15.78
N ASN A 95 5.80 24.21 -15.37
CA ASN A 95 6.79 25.27 -15.59
C ASN A 95 7.98 25.20 -14.61
N ASP A 96 7.85 24.53 -13.45
CA ASP A 96 8.96 24.31 -12.53
C ASP A 96 8.91 22.94 -11.81
N SER A 97 9.11 21.89 -12.61
CA SER A 97 9.21 20.51 -12.10
C SER A 97 10.39 20.28 -11.14
N VAL A 98 11.45 21.09 -11.20
CA VAL A 98 12.61 20.97 -10.32
C VAL A 98 12.22 21.34 -8.89
N THR A 99 11.49 22.45 -8.72
CA THR A 99 10.96 22.85 -7.42
C THR A 99 10.00 21.81 -6.86
N CYS A 100 9.14 21.20 -7.69
CA CYS A 100 8.26 20.12 -7.26
C CYS A 100 9.03 18.91 -6.69
N VAL A 101 10.08 18.46 -7.39
CA VAL A 101 10.91 17.33 -6.92
C VAL A 101 11.66 17.69 -5.63
N ARG A 102 12.23 18.89 -5.54
CA ARG A 102 12.92 19.37 -4.32
C ARG A 102 11.97 19.47 -3.13
N TYR A 103 10.75 19.95 -3.36
CA TYR A 103 9.70 20.00 -2.34
C TYR A 103 9.33 18.60 -1.87
N PHE A 104 9.13 17.66 -2.81
CA PHE A 104 8.85 16.26 -2.48
C PHE A 104 9.95 15.62 -1.64
N GLU A 105 11.22 15.82 -2.03
CA GLU A 105 12.38 15.32 -1.29
C GLU A 105 12.43 15.90 0.13
N HIS A 106 12.24 17.22 0.26
CA HIS A 106 12.20 17.89 1.57
C HIS A 106 11.09 17.33 2.45
N ARG A 107 9.88 17.18 1.90
CA ARG A 107 8.73 16.64 2.60
C ARG A 107 8.95 15.19 3.05
N LEU A 108 9.57 14.36 2.21
CA LEU A 108 9.95 12.99 2.60
C LEU A 108 10.98 12.99 3.73
N LYS A 109 11.99 13.87 3.69
CA LYS A 109 12.98 13.99 4.77
C LYS A 109 12.29 14.30 6.11
N CYS A 110 11.42 15.29 6.14
CA CYS A 110 10.63 15.64 7.32
C CYS A 110 9.75 14.48 7.77
N LEU A 111 9.08 13.79 6.83
CA LEU A 111 8.28 12.62 7.15
C LEU A 111 9.14 11.54 7.82
N TRP A 112 10.33 11.22 7.29
CA TRP A 112 11.22 10.22 7.87
C TRP A 112 11.67 10.55 9.30
N GLU A 113 11.90 11.84 9.59
CA GLU A 113 12.20 12.30 10.95
C GLU A 113 11.01 12.03 11.89
N ILE A 114 9.77 12.33 11.46
CA ILE A 114 8.56 12.04 12.23
C ILE A 114 8.33 10.53 12.39
N LEU A 115 8.56 9.73 11.33
CA LEU A 115 8.42 8.27 11.36
C LEU A 115 9.38 7.62 12.34
N SER A 116 10.54 8.23 12.58
CA SER A 116 11.57 7.73 13.50
C SER A 116 11.41 8.28 14.92
N ALA A 117 10.51 9.26 15.13
CA ALA A 117 10.30 9.86 16.44
C ALA A 117 9.58 8.90 17.40
N PRO A 118 9.85 8.94 18.72
CA PRO A 118 9.18 8.10 19.71
C PRO A 118 7.65 8.27 19.74
N CYS A 119 7.16 9.49 19.49
CA CYS A 119 5.74 9.81 19.36
C CYS A 119 5.20 9.70 17.93
N GLY A 120 5.95 9.06 17.03
CA GLY A 120 5.59 8.88 15.63
C GLY A 120 4.42 7.90 15.42
N PRO A 121 4.04 7.66 14.15
CA PRO A 121 2.85 6.91 13.78
C PRO A 121 2.90 5.42 14.09
N PHE A 122 4.06 4.92 14.50
CA PHE A 122 4.26 3.54 14.93
C PHE A 122 4.00 3.33 16.43
N GLN A 123 3.43 4.31 17.13
CA GLN A 123 2.83 4.18 18.47
C GLN A 123 3.69 3.38 19.49
N GLY A 124 4.97 3.77 19.61
CA GLY A 124 5.93 3.17 20.54
C GLY A 124 6.84 2.10 19.93
N TYR A 125 6.59 1.67 18.68
CA TYR A 125 7.52 0.80 17.95
C TYR A 125 8.60 1.65 17.26
N GLU A 126 9.84 1.51 17.72
CA GLU A 126 11.02 2.20 17.18
C GLU A 126 11.33 1.72 15.75
N LEU A 127 11.52 2.65 14.81
CA LEU A 127 12.00 2.35 13.47
C LEU A 127 13.52 2.14 13.50
N VAL A 128 13.96 0.89 13.42
CA VAL A 128 15.38 0.50 13.51
C VAL A 128 16.10 0.77 12.20
N ASP A 129 15.48 0.38 11.09
CA ASP A 129 16.07 0.51 9.77
C ASP A 129 14.99 0.62 8.70
N LYS A 130 15.37 1.16 7.53
CA LYS A 130 14.52 1.27 6.36
C LYS A 130 15.31 1.11 5.07
N TYR A 131 14.72 0.41 4.11
CA TYR A 131 15.16 0.45 2.72
C TYR A 131 14.16 1.26 1.91
N VAL A 132 14.62 2.23 1.12
CA VAL A 132 13.75 3.14 0.35
C VAL A 132 14.16 3.15 -1.11
N ARG A 133 13.19 2.93 -1.99
CA ARG A 133 13.33 3.09 -3.45
C ARG A 133 12.30 4.12 -3.93
N THR A 134 12.76 5.12 -4.68
CA THR A 134 11.88 6.06 -5.37
C THR A 134 11.86 5.72 -6.85
N GLU A 135 10.66 5.53 -7.39
CA GLU A 135 10.38 5.32 -8.81
C GLU A 135 9.55 6.48 -9.33
N PHE A 136 9.72 6.86 -10.60
CA PHE A 136 8.85 7.84 -11.23
C PHE A 136 7.75 7.10 -11.98
N GLN A 137 6.50 7.37 -11.63
CA GLN A 137 5.34 6.82 -12.33
C GLN A 137 5.32 7.35 -13.78
N VAL A 138 4.55 6.70 -14.66
CA VAL A 138 4.40 7.10 -16.09
C VAL A 138 4.04 8.58 -16.25
N ARG A 139 3.40 9.19 -15.24
CA ARG A 139 3.02 10.60 -15.19
C ARG A 139 4.13 11.55 -14.73
N GLY A 140 5.34 11.05 -14.49
CA GLY A 140 6.48 11.83 -13.98
C GLY A 140 6.41 12.15 -12.49
N LEU A 141 5.45 11.58 -11.75
CA LEU A 141 5.32 11.79 -10.30
C LEU A 141 6.17 10.76 -9.54
N PRO A 142 6.92 11.19 -8.52
CA PRO A 142 7.68 10.27 -7.70
C PRO A 142 6.76 9.42 -6.81
N HIS A 143 7.12 8.15 -6.69
CA HIS A 143 6.44 7.15 -5.90
C HIS A 143 7.47 6.32 -5.13
N VAL A 144 7.32 6.31 -3.81
CA VAL A 144 8.23 5.63 -2.90
C VAL A 144 7.72 4.24 -2.59
N HIS A 145 8.62 3.27 -2.60
CA HIS A 145 8.48 1.97 -1.97
C HIS A 145 9.48 1.86 -0.83
N ALA A 146 8.99 1.58 0.38
CA ALA A 146 9.83 1.44 1.56
C ALA A 146 9.57 0.12 2.30
N LEU A 147 10.65 -0.55 2.69
CA LEU A 147 10.66 -1.66 3.63
C LEU A 147 11.09 -1.10 4.99
N LEU A 148 10.30 -1.35 6.03
CA LEU A 148 10.53 -0.80 7.37
C LEU A 148 10.70 -1.93 8.38
N TRP A 149 11.72 -1.83 9.24
CA TRP A 149 11.97 -2.75 10.34
C TRP A 149 11.68 -2.05 11.66
N LEU A 150 10.63 -2.50 12.34
CA LEU A 150 10.25 -1.98 13.65
C LEU A 150 10.78 -2.89 14.76
N LYS A 151 11.38 -2.30 15.78
CA LYS A 151 11.91 -3.00 16.94
C LYS A 151 10.76 -3.65 17.71
N ASN A 152 10.97 -4.88 18.17
CA ASN A 152 10.01 -5.61 19.00
C ASN A 152 8.61 -5.80 18.37
N ALA A 153 8.48 -5.65 17.04
CA ALA A 153 7.24 -6.02 16.36
C ALA A 153 6.95 -7.52 16.57
N PRO A 154 5.68 -7.90 16.80
CA PRO A 154 5.34 -9.29 17.05
C PRO A 154 5.64 -10.15 15.83
N LYS A 155 6.16 -11.35 16.09
CA LYS A 155 6.46 -12.34 15.05
C LYS A 155 5.37 -13.39 15.03
N TYR A 156 4.82 -13.62 13.85
CA TYR A 156 3.81 -14.64 13.61
C TYR A 156 4.40 -16.05 13.81
N ASP A 157 3.70 -16.85 14.60
CA ASP A 157 3.94 -18.27 14.81
C ASP A 157 2.59 -18.99 14.79
N GLU A 158 2.38 -19.81 13.76
CA GLU A 158 1.13 -20.55 13.52
C GLU A 158 0.76 -21.49 14.68
N ASN A 159 1.75 -21.95 15.44
CA ASN A 159 1.54 -22.90 16.54
C ASN A 159 1.31 -22.20 17.89
N ASN A 160 1.34 -20.86 17.93
CA ASN A 160 1.21 -20.09 19.15
C ASN A 160 0.04 -19.08 19.07
N PRO A 161 -1.11 -19.39 19.69
CA PRO A 161 -2.27 -18.49 19.71
C PRO A 161 -1.97 -17.09 20.25
N GLU A 162 -1.09 -16.96 21.25
CA GLU A 162 -0.67 -15.66 21.82
C GLU A 162 0.15 -14.84 20.81
N SER A 163 0.95 -15.50 19.97
CA SER A 163 1.64 -14.82 18.85
C SER A 163 0.63 -14.23 17.87
N ILE A 164 -0.39 -15.01 17.49
CA ILE A 164 -1.43 -14.59 16.54
C ILE A 164 -2.19 -13.38 17.09
N GLU A 165 -2.61 -13.43 18.36
CA GLU A 165 -3.32 -12.33 19.02
C GLU A 165 -2.48 -11.05 19.06
N ARG A 166 -1.21 -11.13 19.49
CA ARG A 166 -0.30 -9.97 19.50
C ARG A 166 -0.08 -9.39 18.10
N CYS A 167 -0.02 -10.22 17.06
CA CYS A 167 0.05 -9.74 15.67
C CYS A 167 -1.22 -9.00 15.25
N ILE A 168 -2.40 -9.50 15.62
CA ILE A 168 -3.69 -8.84 15.33
C ILE A 168 -3.77 -7.48 16.04
N GLU A 169 -3.46 -7.43 17.34
CA GLU A 169 -3.44 -6.17 18.11
C GLU A 169 -2.46 -5.14 17.51
N PHE A 170 -1.27 -5.60 17.09
CA PHE A 170 -0.28 -4.77 16.43
C PHE A 170 -0.81 -4.20 15.10
N ILE A 171 -1.48 -5.01 14.30
CA ILE A 171 -2.07 -4.59 13.02
C ILE A 171 -3.18 -3.56 13.28
N ASP A 172 -4.12 -3.86 14.17
CA ASP A 172 -5.26 -2.96 14.47
C ASP A 172 -4.81 -1.63 15.09
N LYS A 173 -3.67 -1.63 15.79
CA LYS A 173 -3.06 -0.40 16.33
C LYS A 173 -2.54 0.51 15.22
N LEU A 174 -1.97 -0.04 14.15
CA LEU A 174 -1.22 0.73 13.14
C LEU A 174 -1.97 0.93 11.82
N ILE A 175 -2.91 0.05 11.50
CA ILE A 175 -3.54 -0.04 10.18
C ILE A 175 -5.04 0.12 10.33
N SER A 176 -5.61 0.97 9.49
CA SER A 176 -7.03 1.23 9.41
C SER A 176 -7.52 1.00 7.98
N VAL A 177 -8.80 0.67 7.87
CA VAL A 177 -9.57 0.67 6.61
C VAL A 177 -10.84 1.51 6.75
N SER A 178 -10.93 2.30 7.82
CA SER A 178 -12.17 2.94 8.20
C SER A 178 -12.59 4.00 7.18
N SER A 179 -13.89 3.98 6.83
CA SER A 179 -14.55 5.02 6.03
C SER A 179 -14.92 6.26 6.83
N LYS A 180 -14.86 6.20 8.17
CA LYS A 180 -15.26 7.28 9.09
C LYS A 180 -14.19 7.51 10.17
N PRO A 181 -13.19 8.36 9.93
CA PRO A 181 -12.20 8.73 10.91
C PRO A 181 -12.75 9.91 11.68
N THR A 182 -12.89 9.79 13.00
CA THR A 182 -13.31 10.90 13.88
C THR A 182 -12.29 12.06 13.95
N LYS A 183 -11.21 12.04 13.15
CA LYS A 183 -10.13 13.03 13.14
C LYS A 183 -9.56 13.44 11.77
N PHE A 184 -10.00 12.83 10.66
CA PHE A 184 -9.42 13.08 9.32
C PHE A 184 -10.52 13.38 8.30
N SER A 185 -10.22 14.21 7.29
CA SER A 185 -11.23 14.61 6.29
C SER A 185 -11.63 13.44 5.38
N GLU A 186 -12.88 13.42 4.95
CA GLU A 186 -13.43 12.45 3.98
C GLU A 186 -12.60 12.40 2.68
N GLU A 187 -12.04 13.55 2.29
CA GLU A 187 -11.16 13.69 1.13
C GLU A 187 -9.92 12.78 1.19
N LEU A 188 -9.30 12.64 2.36
CA LEU A 188 -8.11 11.79 2.52
C LEU A 188 -8.44 10.30 2.38
N ILE A 189 -9.62 9.89 2.86
CA ILE A 189 -10.08 8.50 2.72
C ILE A 189 -10.40 8.20 1.27
N ASN A 190 -10.98 9.17 0.55
CA ASN A 190 -11.26 9.04 -0.86
C ASN A 190 -9.99 8.76 -1.68
N LEU A 191 -8.81 9.19 -1.21
CA LEU A 191 -7.52 8.80 -1.80
C LEU A 191 -7.22 7.31 -1.61
N GLN A 192 -7.59 6.74 -0.46
CA GLN A 192 -7.41 5.32 -0.14
C GLN A 192 -8.47 4.42 -0.80
N CYS A 193 -9.57 5.00 -1.29
CA CYS A 193 -10.63 4.25 -1.96
C CYS A 193 -10.22 3.83 -3.38
N HIS A 194 -10.17 2.52 -3.62
CA HIS A 194 -9.83 1.98 -4.93
C HIS A 194 -10.94 2.22 -5.96
N LYS A 195 -10.59 2.93 -7.02
CA LYS A 195 -11.39 3.07 -8.23
C LYS A 195 -10.84 2.14 -9.30
N HIS A 196 -11.62 1.14 -9.71
CA HIS A 196 -11.17 0.21 -10.75
C HIS A 196 -10.84 0.99 -12.03
N SER A 197 -9.65 0.74 -12.57
CA SER A 197 -9.15 1.32 -13.80
C SER A 197 -8.63 0.21 -14.72
N HIS A 198 -8.22 0.55 -15.94
CA HIS A 198 -7.68 -0.44 -16.87
C HIS A 198 -6.44 -1.17 -16.32
N THR A 199 -5.64 -0.52 -15.47
CA THR A 199 -4.40 -1.10 -14.93
C THR A 199 -4.63 -2.12 -13.83
N CYS A 200 -5.81 -2.12 -13.22
CA CYS A 200 -6.18 -3.10 -12.20
C CYS A 200 -6.94 -4.31 -12.75
N LYS A 201 -7.42 -4.25 -14.00
CA LYS A 201 -8.16 -5.35 -14.63
C LYS A 201 -7.22 -6.47 -15.03
N LYS A 202 -7.52 -7.69 -14.58
CA LYS A 202 -6.84 -8.93 -14.95
C LYS A 202 -7.84 -9.89 -15.56
N TYR A 203 -7.57 -10.34 -16.79
CA TYR A 203 -8.39 -11.32 -17.49
C TYR A 203 -7.99 -12.73 -17.06
N VAL A 204 -8.95 -13.50 -16.56
CA VAL A 204 -8.75 -14.90 -16.13
C VAL A 204 -9.95 -15.72 -16.59
N LYS A 205 -9.74 -16.66 -17.53
CA LYS A 205 -10.76 -17.62 -18.01
C LYS A 205 -12.13 -16.94 -18.22
N ASP A 206 -12.14 -15.91 -19.07
CA ASP A 206 -13.33 -15.13 -19.46
C ASP A 206 -13.99 -14.27 -18.36
N CYS A 207 -13.34 -14.10 -17.21
CA CYS A 207 -13.76 -13.14 -16.18
C CYS A 207 -12.72 -12.03 -16.00
N ILE A 208 -13.21 -10.81 -15.77
CA ILE A 208 -12.38 -9.66 -15.36
C ILE A 208 -12.33 -9.63 -13.84
N LYS A 209 -11.13 -9.74 -13.27
CA LYS A 209 -10.90 -9.62 -11.82
C LYS A 209 -9.98 -8.45 -11.52
N CYS A 210 -10.08 -7.88 -10.32
CA CYS A 210 -9.10 -6.90 -9.87
C CYS A 210 -7.78 -7.60 -9.50
N ARG A 211 -6.65 -7.12 -10.02
CA ARG A 211 -5.30 -7.60 -9.71
C ARG A 211 -4.95 -7.51 -8.22
N PHE A 212 -5.62 -6.61 -7.49
CA PHE A 212 -5.43 -6.37 -6.06
C PHE A 212 -6.42 -7.14 -5.20
N GLY A 213 -7.35 -7.89 -5.80
CA GLY A 213 -8.36 -8.66 -5.08
C GLY A 213 -9.49 -7.81 -4.47
N ILE A 214 -9.84 -6.68 -5.11
CA ILE A 214 -10.91 -5.78 -4.69
C ILE A 214 -12.18 -6.08 -5.52
N PRO A 215 -13.38 -6.16 -4.90
CA PRO A 215 -13.69 -5.86 -3.50
C PRO A 215 -13.09 -6.85 -2.49
N TYR A 216 -12.69 -6.32 -1.32
CA TYR A 216 -12.24 -7.12 -0.19
C TYR A 216 -13.44 -7.77 0.54
N PHE A 217 -13.18 -8.87 1.23
CA PHE A 217 -14.18 -9.53 2.07
C PHE A 217 -14.47 -8.71 3.34
N PRO A 218 -15.75 -8.42 3.67
CA PRO A 218 -16.14 -7.92 4.98
C PRO A 218 -15.71 -8.87 6.09
N MET A 219 -15.30 -8.33 7.23
CA MET A 219 -14.83 -9.10 8.37
C MET A 219 -15.27 -8.41 9.67
N ARG A 220 -15.89 -9.16 10.59
CA ARG A 220 -16.27 -8.66 11.92
C ARG A 220 -15.07 -8.15 12.73
N LYS A 221 -13.93 -8.83 12.61
CA LYS A 221 -12.67 -8.53 13.30
C LYS A 221 -11.48 -8.85 12.41
N THR A 222 -10.31 -8.31 12.74
CA THR A 222 -9.06 -8.67 12.07
C THR A 222 -8.71 -10.12 12.41
N MET A 223 -8.37 -10.91 11.40
CA MET A 223 -8.05 -12.32 11.53
C MET A 223 -6.84 -12.68 10.68
N ILE A 224 -6.00 -13.60 11.16
CA ILE A 224 -5.00 -14.28 10.35
C ILE A 224 -5.57 -15.66 10.03
N LEU A 225 -5.91 -15.88 8.76
CA LEU A 225 -6.51 -17.13 8.31
C LEU A 225 -5.48 -17.98 7.59
N GLU A 226 -5.51 -19.28 7.86
CA GLU A 226 -4.63 -20.28 7.26
C GLU A 226 -5.38 -21.15 6.25
N PRO A 227 -4.68 -21.69 5.23
CA PRO A 227 -5.24 -22.73 4.38
C PRO A 227 -5.69 -23.94 5.20
N PHE A 228 -6.49 -24.81 4.59
CA PHE A 228 -6.75 -26.12 5.19
C PHE A 228 -5.46 -26.93 5.24
N SER A 229 -5.20 -27.55 6.38
CA SER A 229 -4.12 -28.52 6.54
C SER A 229 -4.39 -29.79 5.72
N ASP A 230 -3.37 -30.62 5.52
CA ASP A 230 -3.51 -31.89 4.81
C ASP A 230 -4.46 -32.88 5.53
N ASP A 231 -4.70 -32.68 6.83
CA ASP A 231 -5.63 -33.48 7.64
C ASP A 231 -7.07 -32.94 7.58
N GLU A 232 -7.27 -31.67 7.24
CA GLU A 232 -8.59 -31.04 7.04
C GLU A 232 -9.08 -31.19 5.58
N LYS A 233 -9.11 -32.42 5.04
CA LYS A 233 -9.52 -32.64 3.65
C LYS A 233 -11.01 -32.34 3.44
N LEU A 234 -11.27 -31.24 2.74
CA LEU A 234 -12.62 -30.95 2.21
C LEU A 234 -13.09 -32.06 1.27
N THR A 235 -14.25 -32.63 1.59
CA THR A 235 -14.97 -33.59 0.75
C THR A 235 -15.38 -32.95 -0.58
N LYS A 236 -15.69 -33.79 -1.59
CA LYS A 236 -16.17 -33.30 -2.89
C LYS A 236 -17.43 -32.43 -2.74
N LYS A 237 -18.36 -32.85 -1.88
CA LYS A 237 -19.62 -32.13 -1.60
C LYS A 237 -19.35 -30.74 -1.00
N GLU A 238 -18.47 -30.66 0.00
CA GLU A 238 -18.10 -29.36 0.60
C GLU A 238 -17.43 -28.43 -0.40
N ARG A 239 -16.58 -28.96 -1.29
CA ARG A 239 -15.94 -28.14 -2.34
C ARG A 239 -16.95 -27.57 -3.33
N GLU A 240 -17.96 -28.37 -3.71
CA GLU A 240 -19.04 -27.92 -4.59
C GLU A 240 -19.90 -26.83 -3.92
N GLU A 241 -20.20 -27.00 -2.63
CA GLU A 241 -20.93 -26.02 -1.82
C GLU A 241 -20.14 -24.71 -1.65
N ILE A 242 -18.88 -24.79 -1.24
CA ILE A 242 -17.98 -23.63 -1.14
C ILE A 242 -17.90 -22.89 -2.48
N SER A 243 -17.83 -23.60 -3.60
CA SER A 243 -17.81 -22.99 -4.92
C SER A 243 -19.10 -22.22 -5.24
N LYS A 244 -20.26 -22.74 -4.84
CA LYS A 244 -21.56 -22.07 -5.02
C LYS A 244 -21.67 -20.84 -4.12
N ASN A 245 -21.39 -21.00 -2.83
CA ASN A 245 -21.44 -19.93 -1.84
C ASN A 245 -20.52 -18.78 -2.24
N ARG A 246 -19.32 -19.10 -2.73
CA ARG A 246 -18.39 -18.11 -3.24
C ARG A 246 -18.92 -17.31 -4.43
N GLN A 247 -19.60 -17.97 -5.37
CA GLN A 247 -20.22 -17.25 -6.49
C GLN A 247 -21.31 -16.30 -6.00
N ASN A 248 -22.07 -16.68 -4.97
CA ASN A 248 -23.06 -15.81 -4.34
C ASN A 248 -22.39 -14.60 -3.67
N VAL A 249 -21.39 -14.84 -2.83
CA VAL A 249 -20.61 -13.80 -2.13
C VAL A 249 -19.99 -12.81 -3.11
N ILE A 250 -19.35 -13.27 -4.20
CA ILE A 250 -18.75 -12.37 -5.18
C ILE A 250 -19.79 -11.50 -5.86
N LYS A 251 -20.95 -12.07 -6.23
CA LYS A 251 -22.05 -11.30 -6.82
C LYS A 251 -22.55 -10.23 -5.86
N GLU A 252 -22.68 -10.55 -4.58
CA GLU A 252 -23.14 -9.60 -3.57
C GLU A 252 -22.10 -8.49 -3.30
N LEU A 253 -20.82 -8.85 -3.20
CA LEU A 253 -19.74 -7.86 -3.09
C LEU A 253 -19.68 -6.93 -4.31
N ASP A 254 -19.94 -7.44 -5.52
CA ASP A 254 -19.99 -6.62 -6.73
C ASP A 254 -21.17 -5.65 -6.70
N LYS A 255 -22.33 -6.01 -6.13
CA LYS A 255 -23.45 -5.09 -5.92
C LYS A 255 -23.07 -4.02 -4.90
N ILE A 256 -22.59 -4.43 -3.73
CA ILE A 256 -22.19 -3.52 -2.64
C ILE A 256 -21.11 -2.55 -3.12
N SER A 257 -20.15 -3.03 -3.92
CA SER A 257 -19.06 -2.18 -4.43
C SER A 257 -19.54 -1.01 -5.31
N LYS A 258 -20.75 -1.10 -5.87
CA LYS A 258 -21.37 -0.08 -6.72
C LYS A 258 -22.29 0.85 -5.93
N ASP A 259 -22.68 0.46 -4.73
CA ASP A 259 -23.53 1.25 -3.84
C ASP A 259 -22.67 2.12 -2.92
N GLN A 260 -22.71 3.44 -3.14
CA GLN A 260 -21.89 4.39 -2.39
C GLN A 260 -22.50 4.75 -1.03
N ASP A 261 -23.81 4.54 -0.86
CA ASP A 261 -24.55 4.85 0.36
C ASP A 261 -24.83 3.61 1.20
N ASN A 262 -24.22 2.48 0.83
CA ASN A 262 -24.39 1.23 1.55
C ASN A 262 -24.01 1.40 3.04
N SER A 263 -24.91 0.98 3.92
CA SER A 263 -24.73 0.99 5.36
C SER A 263 -24.92 -0.39 5.99
N LEU A 264 -24.90 -1.46 5.17
CA LEU A 264 -25.02 -2.83 5.64
C LEU A 264 -24.00 -3.14 6.73
N THR A 265 -24.49 -3.76 7.79
CA THR A 265 -23.69 -4.40 8.83
C THR A 265 -23.12 -5.73 8.33
N PHE A 266 -22.17 -6.29 9.07
CA PHE A 266 -21.60 -7.60 8.73
C PHE A 266 -22.66 -8.70 8.85
N GLU A 267 -23.55 -8.59 9.82
CA GLU A 267 -24.66 -9.51 10.07
C GLU A 267 -25.67 -9.50 8.92
N GLU A 268 -26.14 -8.33 8.50
CA GLU A 268 -27.04 -8.19 7.34
C GLU A 268 -26.40 -8.69 6.05
N PHE A 269 -25.08 -8.47 5.88
CA PHE A 269 -24.34 -9.02 4.75
C PHE A 269 -24.36 -10.56 4.74
N LEU A 270 -24.17 -11.20 5.90
CA LEU A 270 -24.24 -12.66 6.03
C LEU A 270 -25.64 -13.20 5.73
N GLU A 271 -26.69 -12.50 6.18
CA GLU A 271 -28.08 -12.82 5.84
C GLU A 271 -28.33 -12.73 4.33
N HIS A 272 -27.81 -11.70 3.65
CA HIS A 272 -27.95 -11.54 2.19
C HIS A 272 -27.29 -12.67 1.39
N VAL A 273 -26.18 -13.24 1.89
CA VAL A 273 -25.49 -14.34 1.23
C VAL A 273 -25.95 -15.72 1.69
N ASP A 274 -26.89 -15.78 2.64
CA ASP A 274 -27.44 -17.01 3.26
C ASP A 274 -26.34 -17.89 3.85
N MET A 275 -25.49 -17.31 4.71
CA MET A 275 -24.39 -18.03 5.36
C MET A 275 -24.23 -17.61 6.82
N ASN A 276 -23.81 -18.53 7.68
CA ASN A 276 -23.27 -18.14 8.98
C ASN A 276 -21.78 -17.76 8.89
N GLU A 277 -21.23 -17.18 9.97
CA GLU A 277 -19.83 -16.70 9.99
C GLU A 277 -18.83 -17.86 9.79
N ASP A 278 -19.08 -19.04 10.35
CA ASP A 278 -18.19 -20.19 10.22
C ASP A 278 -18.11 -20.71 8.78
N GLU A 279 -19.25 -20.82 8.10
CA GLU A 279 -19.33 -21.17 6.68
C GLU A 279 -18.61 -20.13 5.81
N TYR A 280 -18.76 -18.86 6.15
CA TYR A 280 -18.12 -17.75 5.44
C TYR A 280 -16.60 -17.80 5.58
N ILE A 281 -16.09 -17.97 6.80
CA ILE A 281 -14.66 -18.12 7.06
C ILE A 281 -14.11 -19.40 6.41
N LYS A 282 -14.85 -20.52 6.47
CA LYS A 282 -14.49 -21.78 5.80
C LYS A 282 -14.35 -21.57 4.29
N MET A 283 -15.27 -20.81 3.68
CA MET A 283 -15.21 -20.45 2.26
C MET A 283 -13.97 -19.60 1.94
N ILE A 284 -13.62 -18.62 2.78
CA ILE A 284 -12.40 -17.81 2.58
C ILE A 284 -11.14 -18.67 2.67
N ARG A 285 -11.03 -19.53 3.71
CA ARG A 285 -9.88 -20.43 3.92
C ARG A 285 -9.63 -21.35 2.73
N ALA A 286 -10.68 -21.80 2.04
CA ALA A 286 -10.59 -22.75 0.94
C ALA A 286 -9.76 -22.26 -0.26
N GLU A 287 -9.59 -20.95 -0.43
CA GLU A 287 -8.76 -20.38 -1.51
C GLU A 287 -7.34 -20.02 -1.09
N LEU A 288 -7.04 -20.11 0.20
CA LEU A 288 -5.73 -19.74 0.71
C LEU A 288 -4.69 -20.78 0.31
N LYS A 289 -3.49 -20.29 0.02
CA LYS A 289 -2.29 -21.11 -0.21
C LYS A 289 -1.24 -20.94 0.89
N LYS A 290 -1.46 -19.95 1.75
CA LYS A 290 -0.58 -19.54 2.86
C LYS A 290 -1.39 -18.68 3.81
N ALA A 291 -0.91 -18.54 5.04
CA ALA A 291 -1.48 -17.62 6.03
C ALA A 291 -1.62 -16.21 5.44
N LYS A 292 -2.77 -15.57 5.71
CA LYS A 292 -3.10 -14.24 5.21
C LYS A 292 -3.89 -13.45 6.24
N VAL A 293 -3.53 -12.17 6.37
CA VAL A 293 -4.27 -11.19 7.18
C VAL A 293 -5.53 -10.76 6.43
N PHE A 294 -6.66 -10.78 7.14
CA PHE A 294 -7.94 -10.20 6.75
C PHE A 294 -8.30 -9.15 7.79
N LEU A 295 -8.33 -7.87 7.39
CA LEU A 295 -8.60 -6.75 8.30
C LEU A 295 -10.08 -6.67 8.64
N LYS A 296 -10.40 -6.27 9.88
CA LYS A 296 -11.75 -5.84 10.27
C LYS A 296 -12.25 -4.83 9.26
N ARG A 297 -13.43 -5.09 8.68
CA ARG A 297 -13.91 -4.33 7.53
C ARG A 297 -15.42 -4.43 7.43
N ALA A 298 -16.08 -3.28 7.47
CA ALA A 298 -17.50 -3.20 7.19
C ALA A 298 -17.78 -3.36 5.67
N PRO A 299 -18.99 -3.79 5.27
CA PRO A 299 -19.39 -3.88 3.87
C PRO A 299 -19.17 -2.60 3.03
N ASN A 300 -19.33 -1.42 3.62
CA ASN A 300 -19.09 -0.14 2.94
C ASN A 300 -17.59 0.21 2.79
N GLU A 301 -16.72 -0.51 3.48
CA GLU A 301 -15.26 -0.30 3.45
C GLU A 301 -14.58 -1.22 2.43
N ILE A 302 -15.28 -2.10 1.71
CA ILE A 302 -14.69 -3.15 0.84
C ILE A 302 -13.79 -2.67 -0.30
N ARG A 303 -13.74 -1.36 -0.54
CA ARG A 303 -12.90 -0.72 -1.55
C ARG A 303 -11.75 0.10 -0.96
N ILE A 304 -11.69 0.26 0.36
CA ILE A 304 -10.69 1.09 1.03
C ILE A 304 -9.41 0.28 1.23
N ASN A 305 -8.31 0.78 0.68
CA ASN A 305 -6.98 0.22 0.93
C ASN A 305 -6.59 0.42 2.40
N ALA A 306 -5.72 -0.45 2.90
CA ALA A 306 -5.16 -0.33 4.24
C ALA A 306 -4.25 0.91 4.32
N TYR A 307 -4.43 1.74 5.35
CA TYR A 307 -3.63 2.94 5.57
C TYR A 307 -3.26 3.12 7.05
N ASN A 308 -2.18 3.85 7.34
CA ASN A 308 -1.92 4.34 8.69
C ASN A 308 -2.52 5.76 8.82
N PRO A 309 -3.46 6.01 9.74
CA PRO A 309 -4.18 7.30 9.80
C PRO A 309 -3.27 8.51 10.01
N MET A 310 -2.24 8.38 10.86
CA MET A 310 -1.30 9.47 11.12
C MET A 310 -0.40 9.73 9.92
N ILE A 311 0.15 8.68 9.28
CA ILE A 311 0.96 8.84 8.05
C ILE A 311 0.13 9.49 6.95
N MET A 312 -1.13 9.07 6.74
CA MET A 312 -2.01 9.66 5.74
C MET A 312 -2.25 11.16 5.99
N SER A 313 -2.38 11.57 7.25
CA SER A 313 -2.60 12.98 7.62
C SER A 313 -1.36 13.86 7.42
N LEU A 314 -0.17 13.30 7.67
CA LEU A 314 1.11 13.98 7.46
C LEU A 314 1.46 14.00 5.97
N HIS A 315 1.23 12.88 5.30
CA HIS A 315 1.49 12.67 3.89
C HIS A 315 0.18 12.61 3.08
N LYS A 316 -0.52 13.74 2.96
CA LYS A 316 -1.79 13.92 2.20
C LYS A 316 -1.67 13.56 0.70
N ALA A 317 -1.55 12.28 0.40
CA ALA A 317 -1.44 11.69 -0.93
C ALA A 317 -1.81 10.20 -0.86
N ASN A 318 -2.02 9.58 -2.02
CA ASN A 318 -2.23 8.14 -2.16
C ASN A 318 -0.89 7.40 -2.25
#